data_AF-A0A530QJ25-F1
#
_entry.id   AF-A0A530QJ25-F1
#
_cell.length_a   1.000
_cell.length_b   1.000
_cell.length_c   1.000
_cell.angle_alpha   90.00
_cell.angle_beta   90.00
_cell.angle_gamma   90.00
#
_symmetry.space_group_name_H-M   'P 1'
#
loop_
_entity.id
_entity.type
_entity.pdbx_description
1 polymer ?
#
loop_
_entity_poly.entity_id
_entity_poly.type
_entity_poly.pdbx_seq_one_letter_code
_entity_poly.pdbx_strand_id
1 'polypeptide(L)'
;RQAQTALAAGTASPGRLERVPAPRPGTPAETEFRHNVLGSPLDPRYTFGSFIEGPSNRVAFAAAKAVAESQSSAVRFNPLFLHATVGLGKTHLLQAIAAESLKQNPK
;
A
#
# COMPACT_ATOMS: atom_id res chain seq x y z
N ARG A 1 -23.73 29.12 47.20
CA ARG A 1 -22.71 30.16 47.50
C ARG A 1 -22.05 30.55 46.19
N GLN A 2 -22.46 31.69 45.63
CA GLN A 2 -21.68 32.44 44.66
C GLN A 2 -20.50 33.10 45.38
N ALA A 3 -19.35 33.23 44.72
CA ALA A 3 -18.50 34.42 44.77
C ALA A 3 -17.40 34.33 43.70
N GLN A 4 -17.50 35.22 42.72
CA GLN A 4 -16.48 35.57 41.73
C GLN A 4 -15.35 36.39 42.38
N THR A 5 -14.17 36.45 41.77
CA THR A 5 -13.37 37.69 41.67
C THR A 5 -12.54 37.64 40.40
N ALA A 6 -12.51 38.77 39.70
CA ALA A 6 -12.08 38.98 38.32
C ALA A 6 -10.82 39.87 38.23
N LEU A 7 -10.50 40.24 36.97
CA LEU A 7 -9.56 41.24 36.42
C LEU A 7 -8.18 40.69 36.01
N ALA A 8 -7.81 40.55 34.73
CA ALA A 8 -7.81 41.43 33.53
C ALA A 8 -6.48 42.18 33.34
N ALA A 9 -5.78 41.88 32.24
CA ALA A 9 -5.03 42.84 31.41
C ALA A 9 -4.62 42.14 30.10
N GLY A 10 -5.00 42.71 28.95
CA GLY A 10 -4.75 42.16 27.62
C GLY A 10 -3.39 42.53 27.04
N THR A 11 -3.09 41.98 25.86
CA THR A 11 -2.44 42.64 24.72
C THR A 11 -2.50 41.71 23.52
N ALA A 12 -2.78 42.28 22.34
CA ALA A 12 -3.10 41.59 21.10
C ALA A 12 -1.86 41.06 20.35
N SER A 13 -2.13 40.08 19.48
CA SER A 13 -1.24 39.35 18.56
C SER A 13 -0.46 40.26 17.58
N PRO A 14 0.58 39.74 16.86
CA PRO A 14 0.29 39.03 15.61
C PRO A 14 1.27 37.90 15.23
N GLY A 15 0.78 37.00 14.38
CA GLY A 15 1.55 36.45 13.26
C GLY A 15 2.67 35.46 13.57
N ARG A 16 2.32 34.19 13.85
CA ARG A 16 3.22 33.09 13.54
C ARG A 16 3.00 32.69 12.08
N LEU A 17 3.79 33.30 11.20
CA LEU A 17 3.93 32.85 9.82
C LEU A 17 4.40 31.39 9.83
N GLU A 18 3.54 30.53 9.31
CA GLU A 18 3.84 29.17 8.91
C GLU A 18 5.06 29.19 7.98
N ARG A 19 6.16 28.59 8.43
CA ARG A 19 7.31 28.38 7.55
C ARG A 19 6.94 27.29 6.56
N VAL A 20 6.62 27.71 5.34
CA VAL A 20 6.55 26.82 4.18
C VAL A 20 7.91 26.12 4.05
N PRO A 21 8.00 24.79 4.11
CA PRO A 21 9.26 24.11 3.85
C PRO A 21 9.59 24.24 2.35
N ALA A 22 10.81 24.71 2.07
CA ALA A 22 11.35 24.81 0.72
C ALA A 22 11.32 23.45 -0.01
N PRO A 23 11.14 23.42 -1.34
CA PRO A 23 11.12 22.18 -2.12
C PRO A 23 12.50 21.54 -2.07
N ARG A 24 12.56 20.30 -1.57
CA ARG A 24 13.78 19.47 -1.65
C ARG A 24 13.95 19.02 -3.10
N PRO A 25 15.07 19.32 -3.78
CA PRO A 25 15.35 18.73 -5.08
C PRO A 25 15.75 17.27 -4.85
N GLY A 26 14.88 16.34 -5.21
CA GLY A 26 15.16 14.90 -5.12
C GLY A 26 13.99 13.98 -4.78
N THR A 27 12.74 14.46 -4.72
CA THR A 27 11.59 13.54 -4.75
C THR A 27 11.50 12.92 -6.15
N PRO A 28 11.62 11.58 -6.31
CA PRO A 28 11.23 10.95 -7.55
C PRO A 28 9.69 11.02 -7.63
N ALA A 29 9.21 12.14 -8.14
CA ALA A 29 7.83 12.35 -8.58
C ALA A 29 7.51 11.54 -9.86
N GLU A 30 8.21 10.42 -10.09
CA GLU A 30 8.06 9.56 -11.27
C GLU A 30 7.37 8.22 -10.94
N THR A 31 7.11 7.89 -9.66
CA THR A 31 6.41 6.64 -9.29
C THR A 31 4.90 6.81 -9.04
N GLU A 32 4.39 8.05 -9.10
CA GLU A 32 2.94 8.30 -8.94
C GLU A 32 2.10 7.75 -10.11
N PHE A 33 2.70 7.46 -11.26
CA PHE A 33 1.95 7.22 -12.50
C PHE A 33 1.57 5.76 -12.82
N ARG A 34 1.93 4.74 -12.03
CA ARG A 34 1.66 3.33 -12.41
C ARG A 34 0.74 2.51 -11.49
N HIS A 35 0.19 3.12 -10.45
CA HIS A 35 -0.50 2.37 -9.38
C HIS A 35 -2.03 2.33 -9.46
N ASN A 36 -2.65 2.92 -10.48
CA ASN A 36 -4.12 2.94 -10.55
C ASN A 36 -4.68 1.74 -11.33
N VAL A 37 -4.44 0.53 -10.83
CA VAL A 37 -5.26 -0.64 -11.18
C VAL A 37 -6.52 -0.54 -10.33
N LEU A 38 -7.54 0.15 -10.84
CA LEU A 38 -8.93 0.08 -10.38
C LEU A 38 -9.08 -0.10 -8.85
N GLY A 39 -8.55 0.83 -8.04
CA GLY A 39 -8.62 0.70 -6.58
C GLY A 39 -7.48 1.35 -5.79
N SER A 40 -7.20 0.79 -4.62
CA SER A 40 -6.11 1.24 -3.74
C SER A 40 -4.75 1.02 -4.42
N PRO A 41 -3.79 1.96 -4.26
CA PRO A 41 -2.43 1.76 -4.75
C PRO A 41 -1.80 0.48 -4.16
N LEU A 42 -1.01 -0.23 -4.96
CA LEU A 42 -0.24 -1.37 -4.50
C LEU A 42 0.90 -0.91 -3.58
N ASP A 43 1.13 -1.64 -2.50
CA ASP A 43 2.23 -1.37 -1.58
C ASP A 43 3.50 -2.08 -2.11
N PRO A 44 4.61 -1.35 -2.36
CA PRO A 44 5.85 -1.92 -2.91
C PRO A 44 6.49 -2.96 -1.98
N ARG A 45 6.08 -3.05 -0.71
CA ARG A 45 6.56 -4.07 0.23
C ARG A 45 5.95 -5.45 -0.02
N TYR A 46 4.79 -5.53 -0.67
CA TYR A 46 4.09 -6.79 -0.91
C TYR A 46 4.43 -7.36 -2.28
N THR A 47 5.59 -8.00 -2.37
CA THR A 47 6.08 -8.69 -3.57
C THR A 47 6.31 -10.17 -3.30
N PHE A 48 6.44 -10.99 -4.35
CA PHE A 48 6.81 -12.40 -4.16
C PHE A 48 8.20 -12.57 -3.53
N GLY A 49 9.13 -11.64 -3.78
CA GLY A 49 10.49 -11.69 -3.22
C GLY A 49 10.54 -11.44 -1.71
N SER A 50 9.58 -10.70 -1.16
CA SER A 50 9.47 -10.43 0.28
C SER A 50 8.56 -11.42 1.02
N PHE A 51 7.90 -12.34 0.31
CA PHE A 51 7.05 -13.37 0.91
C PHE A 51 7.88 -14.61 1.25
N ILE A 52 7.87 -15.03 2.52
CA ILE A 52 8.61 -16.21 2.96
C ILE A 52 7.80 -17.48 2.69
N GLU A 53 8.29 -18.29 1.76
CA GLU A 53 7.71 -19.60 1.46
C GLU A 53 8.12 -20.65 2.53
N GLY A 54 7.17 -21.49 2.92
CA GLY A 54 7.37 -22.63 3.82
C GLY A 54 6.34 -23.73 3.58
N PRO A 55 6.47 -24.89 4.24
CA PRO A 55 5.60 -26.04 3.99
C PRO A 55 4.09 -25.74 4.09
N SER A 56 3.70 -24.85 4.99
CA SER A 56 2.29 -24.48 5.23
C SER A 56 1.68 -23.55 4.18
N ASN A 57 2.49 -22.83 3.40
CA ASN A 57 2.02 -21.83 2.44
C ASN A 57 2.49 -22.10 0.99
N ARG A 58 3.34 -23.12 0.79
CA ARG A 58 3.93 -23.52 -0.50
C ARG A 58 2.90 -23.67 -1.63
N VAL A 59 1.78 -24.31 -1.36
CA VAL A 59 0.72 -24.52 -2.38
C VAL A 59 0.08 -23.19 -2.78
N ALA A 60 -0.24 -22.33 -1.80
CA ALA A 60 -0.82 -21.01 -2.05
C ALA A 60 0.17 -20.09 -2.80
N PHE A 61 1.44 -20.11 -2.42
CA PHE A 61 2.50 -19.35 -3.07
C PHE A 61 2.72 -19.80 -4.52
N ALA A 62 2.79 -21.11 -4.77
CA ALA A 62 2.94 -21.66 -6.11
C ALA A 62 1.74 -21.34 -7.01
N ALA A 63 0.51 -21.46 -6.50
CA ALA A 63 -0.70 -21.09 -7.24
C ALA A 63 -0.72 -19.59 -7.55
N ALA A 64 -0.35 -18.73 -6.60
CA ALA A 64 -0.26 -17.28 -6.81
C ALA A 64 0.77 -16.92 -7.89
N LYS A 65 1.97 -17.52 -7.87
CA LYS A 65 2.97 -17.33 -8.93
C LYS A 65 2.46 -17.78 -10.29
N ALA A 66 1.86 -18.97 -10.37
CA ALA A 66 1.32 -19.49 -11.62
C ALA A 66 0.26 -18.56 -12.22
N VAL A 67 -0.59 -17.95 -11.39
CA VAL A 67 -1.58 -16.95 -11.84
C VAL A 67 -0.90 -15.67 -12.33
N ALA A 68 0.11 -15.18 -11.62
CA ALA A 68 0.82 -13.96 -11.98
C ALA A 68 1.64 -14.07 -13.28
N GLU A 69 2.20 -15.26 -13.54
CA GLU A 69 3.00 -15.58 -14.73
C GLU A 69 2.15 -16.01 -15.95
N SER A 70 0.85 -16.25 -15.77
CA SER A 70 -0.03 -16.70 -16.86
C SER A 70 -0.30 -15.57 -17.87
N GLN A 71 0.36 -15.62 -19.03
CA GLN A 71 0.27 -14.59 -20.07
C GLN A 71 -0.84 -14.81 -21.13
N SER A 72 -1.42 -16.01 -21.28
CA SER A 72 -2.35 -16.31 -22.39
C SER A 72 -3.28 -17.51 -22.15
N SER A 73 -4.50 -17.43 -22.73
CA SER A 73 -5.62 -18.38 -22.98
C SER A 73 -5.95 -19.54 -22.02
N ALA A 74 -5.00 -20.08 -21.27
CA ALA A 74 -5.21 -21.12 -20.27
C ALA A 74 -4.73 -20.62 -18.90
N VAL A 75 -5.49 -19.69 -18.32
CA VAL A 75 -5.24 -19.22 -16.95
C VAL A 75 -5.48 -20.38 -16.00
N ARG A 76 -4.40 -20.97 -15.48
CA ARG A 76 -4.50 -21.98 -14.42
C ARG A 76 -5.01 -21.31 -13.16
N PHE A 77 -5.91 -21.98 -12.44
CA PHE A 77 -6.49 -21.46 -11.20
C PHE A 77 -7.28 -20.15 -11.39
N ASN A 78 -8.15 -20.07 -12.41
CA ASN A 78 -9.15 -19.01 -12.50
C ASN A 78 -10.56 -19.58 -12.25
N PRO A 79 -11.20 -19.29 -11.09
CA PRO A 79 -10.75 -18.35 -10.06
C PRO A 79 -9.70 -18.94 -9.09
N LEU A 80 -8.82 -18.08 -8.58
CA LEU A 80 -7.91 -18.40 -7.46
C LEU A 80 -8.57 -17.93 -6.16
N PHE A 81 -8.82 -18.86 -5.26
CA PHE A 81 -9.41 -18.56 -3.95
C PHE A 81 -8.41 -18.83 -2.83
N LEU A 82 -8.08 -17.79 -2.06
CA LEU A 82 -7.17 -17.88 -0.91
C LEU A 82 -7.96 -17.78 0.40
N HIS A 83 -8.01 -18.87 1.17
CA HIS A 83 -8.68 -18.91 2.47
C HIS A 83 -7.70 -19.23 3.59
N ALA A 84 -7.69 -18.38 4.61
CA ALA A 84 -6.81 -18.49 5.77
C ALA A 84 -7.30 -17.55 6.89
N THR A 85 -6.92 -17.81 8.14
CA THR A 85 -7.11 -16.87 9.27
C THR A 85 -6.30 -15.58 9.07
N VAL A 86 -6.37 -14.66 10.03
CA VAL A 86 -5.66 -13.37 9.98
C VAL A 86 -4.13 -13.56 9.98
N GLY A 87 -3.39 -12.65 9.35
CA GLY A 87 -1.92 -12.64 9.41
C GLY A 87 -1.19 -13.68 8.55
N LEU A 88 -1.91 -14.55 7.82
CA LEU A 88 -1.29 -15.61 7.00
C LEU A 88 -0.93 -15.19 5.56
N GLY A 89 -0.88 -13.89 5.28
CA GLY A 89 -0.35 -13.37 4.02
C GLY A 89 -1.31 -13.35 2.83
N LYS A 90 -2.63 -13.50 3.02
CA LYS A 90 -3.63 -13.38 1.93
C LYS A 90 -3.49 -12.08 1.14
N THR A 91 -3.46 -10.94 1.84
CA THR A 91 -3.30 -9.61 1.22
C THR A 91 -1.93 -9.47 0.54
N HIS A 92 -0.88 -10.03 1.14
CA HIS A 92 0.46 -10.02 0.57
C HIS A 92 0.48 -10.76 -0.77
N LEU A 93 -0.06 -11.98 -0.82
CA LEU A 93 -0.12 -12.77 -2.05
C LEU A 93 -0.94 -12.08 -3.14
N LEU A 94 -2.11 -11.52 -2.79
CA LEU A 94 -2.95 -10.79 -3.76
C LEU A 94 -2.22 -9.58 -4.36
N GLN A 95 -1.57 -8.77 -3.53
CA GLN A 95 -0.82 -7.61 -4.02
C GLN A 95 0.43 -8.02 -4.80
N ALA A 96 1.10 -9.09 -4.39
CA ALA A 96 2.25 -9.63 -5.12
C ALA A 96 1.86 -10.10 -6.53
N ILE A 97 0.71 -10.75 -6.70
CA ILE A 97 0.17 -11.12 -8.01
C ILE A 97 -0.04 -9.88 -8.88
N ALA A 98 -0.70 -8.85 -8.35
CA ALA A 98 -0.99 -7.62 -9.08
C ALA A 98 0.31 -6.88 -9.48
N ALA A 99 1.25 -6.73 -8.54
CA ALA A 99 2.52 -6.07 -8.77
C ALA A 99 3.35 -6.80 -9.83
N GLU A 100 3.37 -8.14 -9.80
CA GLU A 100 4.10 -8.93 -10.78
C GLU A 100 3.44 -8.88 -12.17
N SER A 101 2.11 -8.94 -12.23
CA SER A 101 1.36 -8.82 -13.49
C SER A 101 1.62 -7.48 -14.19
N LEU A 102 1.68 -6.39 -13.44
CA LEU A 102 2.02 -5.05 -13.96
C LEU A 102 3.45 -4.95 -14.49
N LYS A 103 4.41 -5.64 -13.86
CA LYS A 103 5.80 -5.68 -14.34
C LYS A 103 5.91 -6.40 -15.67
N GLN A 104 5.16 -7.49 -15.84
CA GLN A 104 5.19 -8.30 -17.06
C GLN A 104 4.44 -7.65 -18.23
N ASN A 105 3.36 -6.93 -17.95
CA ASN A 105 2.59 -6.20 -18.96
C ASN A 105 2.49 -4.71 -18.61
N PRO A 106 3.60 -3.96 -18.76
CA PRO A 106 3.57 -2.52 -18.59
C PRO A 106 2.75 -1.91 -19.74
N LYS A 107 1.46 -1.64 -19.50
CA LYS A 107 0.63 -0.86 -20.43
C LYS A 107 1.15 0.56 -20.58
#